data_AF-A0A972CH74-F1
#
_entry.id   AF-A0A972CH74-F1
#
_cell.length_a   1.000
_cell.length_b   1.000
_cell.length_c   1.000
_cell.angle_alpha   90.00
_cell.angle_beta   90.00
_cell.angle_gamma   90.00
#
_symmetry.space_group_name_H-M   'P 1'
#
loop_
_entity.id
_entity.type
_entity.pdbx_description
1 polymer ?
#
loop_
_entity_poly.entity_id
_entity_poly.type
_entity_poly.pdbx_seq_one_letter_code
_entity_poly.pdbx_strand_id
1 'polypeptide(L)' 'MSKKLSIKDIQNLSYSIKLDKDLFRHLINMTPLTWGTTSDKLNDLYREDISSITVDLSIVSATKRD' A
#
# COMPACT_ATOMS: atom_id res chain seq x y z
N MET A 1 -6.76 -27.53 -16.99
CA MET A 1 -5.72 -26.88 -17.83
C MET A 1 -5.55 -25.44 -17.34
N SER A 2 -4.42 -25.11 -16.71
CA SER A 2 -4.13 -23.74 -16.27
C SER A 2 -3.92 -22.84 -17.49
N LYS A 3 -4.71 -21.77 -17.62
CA LYS A 3 -4.56 -20.76 -18.67
C LYS A 3 -3.32 -19.93 -18.35
N LYS A 4 -2.29 -20.00 -19.19
CA LYS A 4 -1.05 -19.22 -19.00
C LYS A 4 -1.30 -17.77 -19.44
N LEU A 5 -0.82 -16.81 -18.66
CA LEU A 5 -0.79 -15.40 -19.01
C LEU A 5 0.57 -15.05 -19.63
N SER A 6 0.58 -14.13 -20.58
CA SER A 6 1.80 -13.49 -21.09
C SER A 6 1.77 -12.03 -20.64
N ILE A 7 2.75 -11.64 -19.83
CA ILE A 7 2.95 -10.24 -19.46
C ILE A 7 3.21 -9.45 -20.74
N LYS A 8 2.53 -8.31 -20.87
CA LYS A 8 2.71 -7.37 -21.97
C LYS A 8 3.50 -6.16 -21.53
N ASP A 9 3.23 -5.67 -20.33
CA ASP A 9 3.85 -4.47 -19.82
C ASP A 9 3.82 -4.43 -18.29
N ILE A 10 4.80 -3.75 -17.72
CA ILE A 10 4.89 -3.43 -16.30
C ILE A 10 5.23 -1.95 -16.17
N GLN A 11 4.30 -1.19 -15.60
CA GLN A 11 4.47 0.23 -15.36
C GLN A 11 4.60 0.47 -13.86
N ASN A 12 5.57 1.29 -13.47
CA ASN A 12 5.73 1.71 -12.09
C ASN A 12 5.15 3.11 -11.92
N LEU A 13 4.30 3.27 -10.92
CA LEU A 13 3.64 4.52 -10.57
C LEU A 13 3.99 4.85 -9.12
N SER A 14 4.65 5.98 -8.92
CA SER A 14 5.02 6.50 -7.61
C SER A 14 4.50 7.92 -7.46
N TYR A 15 3.77 8.19 -6.38
CA TYR A 15 3.22 9.51 -6.09
C TYR A 15 3.06 9.71 -4.59
N SER A 16 3.06 10.97 -4.16
CA SER A 16 2.82 11.31 -2.76
C SER A 16 1.41 11.84 -2.57
N ILE A 17 0.77 11.43 -1.48
CA ILE A 17 -0.53 11.95 -1.07
C ILE A 17 -0.40 12.58 0.32
N LYS A 18 -1.11 13.69 0.52
CA LYS A 18 -1.31 14.23 1.86
C LYS A 18 -2.31 13.36 2.58
N LEU A 19 -2.06 13.14 3.86
CA LEU A 19 -2.91 12.32 4.71
C LEU A 19 -3.24 13.10 5.96
N ASP A 20 -4.52 13.22 6.27
CA ASP A 20 -4.94 13.70 7.58
C ASP A 20 -4.79 12.57 8.62
N LYS A 21 -4.87 12.95 9.90
CA LYS A 21 -4.64 12.03 11.02
C LYS A 21 -5.65 10.89 11.09
N ASP A 22 -6.90 11.13 10.68
CA ASP A 22 -7.95 10.13 10.74
C ASP A 22 -7.76 9.09 9.64
N LEU A 23 -7.49 9.54 8.41
CA LEU A 23 -7.14 8.67 7.29
C LEU A 23 -5.89 7.85 7.59
N PHE A 24 -4.91 8.42 8.31
CA PHE A 24 -3.66 7.71 8.63
C PHE A 24 -3.92 6.56 9.57
N ARG A 25 -4.71 6.81 10.62
CA ARG A 25 -5.13 5.76 11.55
C ARG A 25 -5.92 4.65 10.85
N HIS A 26 -6.84 5.01 9.95
CA HIS A 26 -7.58 4.02 9.17
C HIS A 26 -6.65 3.18 8.29
N LEU A 27 -5.72 3.83 7.58
CA LEU A 27 -4.75 3.14 6.73
C LEU A 27 -3.92 2.13 7.51
N ILE A 28 -3.30 2.56 8.62
CA ILE A 28 -2.48 1.67 9.46
C ILE A 28 -3.29 0.48 9.95
N ASN A 29 -4.50 0.71 10.47
CA ASN A 29 -5.36 -0.35 10.99
C ASN A 29 -5.83 -1.37 9.94
N MET A 30 -5.89 -0.99 8.66
CA MET A 30 -6.23 -1.91 7.57
C MET A 30 -5.01 -2.66 7.02
N THR A 31 -3.79 -2.26 7.40
CA THR A 31 -2.56 -2.88 6.91
C THR A 31 -2.04 -3.95 7.85
N PRO A 32 -1.31 -4.96 7.33
CA PRO A 32 -0.62 -5.96 8.14
C PRO A 32 0.42 -5.40 9.14
N LEU A 33 0.75 -4.10 9.06
CA LEU A 33 1.64 -3.42 9.99
C LEU A 33 1.18 -3.51 11.45
N THR A 34 -0.11 -3.77 11.67
CA THR A 34 -0.70 -3.96 13.00
C THR A 34 -0.57 -5.38 13.55
N TRP A 35 -0.29 -6.39 12.73
CA TRP A 35 -0.36 -7.81 13.13
C TRP A 35 0.72 -8.28 14.12
N GLY A 36 1.75 -7.47 14.35
CA GLY A 36 2.84 -7.77 15.30
C GLY A 36 3.28 -6.56 16.14
N THR A 37 2.47 -5.50 16.18
CA THR A 37 2.81 -4.24 16.84
C THR A 37 2.01 -4.10 18.13
N THR A 38 2.67 -3.64 19.21
CA THR A 38 1.99 -3.35 20.48
C THR A 38 1.18 -2.07 20.38
N SER A 39 0.12 -1.96 21.18
CA SER A 39 -0.69 -0.73 21.28
C SER A 39 0.14 0.52 21.56
N ASP A 40 1.20 0.40 22.35
CA ASP A 40 2.06 1.52 22.73
C ASP A 40 2.83 2.08 21.53
N LYS A 41 3.39 1.20 20.68
CA LYS A 41 4.07 1.60 19.44
C LYS A 41 3.12 2.22 18.42
N LEU A 42 1.87 1.73 18.34
CA LEU A 42 0.85 2.36 17.50
C LEU A 42 0.48 3.74 18.02
N ASN A 43 0.38 3.93 19.34
CA ASN A 43 0.09 5.23 19.93
C ASN A 43 1.23 6.23 19.69
N ASP A 44 2.48 5.80 19.76
CA ASP A 44 3.64 6.63 19.42
C ASP A 44 3.60 7.03 17.93
N LEU A 45 3.33 6.07 17.04
CA LEU A 45 3.16 6.33 15.61
C LEU A 45 2.02 7.32 15.31
N TYR A 46 0.88 7.22 16.01
CA TYR A 46 -0.24 8.15 15.85
C TYR A 46 0.00 9.54 16.42
N ARG A 47 1.04 9.71 17.25
CA ARG A 47 1.47 11.03 17.74
C ARG A 47 2.43 11.71 16.77
N GLU A 48 3.08 10.96 15.89
CA GLU A 48 3.89 11.54 14.83
C GLU A 48 3.03 12.32 13.83
N ASP A 49 3.54 13.48 13.40
CA ASP A 49 2.86 14.33 12.44
C ASP A 49 3.19 13.91 11.00
N ILE A 50 2.75 12.71 10.63
CA ILE A 50 2.91 12.19 9.27
C ILE A 50 1.86 12.85 8.37
N SER A 51 2.26 13.94 7.71
CA SER A 51 1.38 14.74 6.85
C SER A 51 1.31 14.24 5.40
N SER A 52 2.19 13.32 5.01
CA SER A 52 2.20 12.73 3.67
C SER A 52 2.80 11.33 3.65
N ILE A 53 2.30 10.50 2.73
CA ILE A 53 2.89 9.19 2.42
C ILE A 53 3.23 9.10 0.94
N THR A 54 4.14 8.19 0.59
CA THR A 54 4.39 7.80 -0.79
C THR A 54 3.65 6.50 -1.09
N VAL A 55 2.90 6.50 -2.18
CA VAL A 55 2.26 5.31 -2.74
C VAL A 55 3.11 4.83 -3.91
N ASP A 56 3.55 3.58 -3.84
CA ASP A 56 4.35 2.93 -4.86
C ASP A 56 3.61 1.70 -5.40
N LEU A 57 3.35 1.68 -6.71
CA LEU A 57 2.54 0.66 -7.37
C LEU A 57 3.25 0.14 -8.62
N SER A 58 3.27 -1.18 -8.78
CA SER A 58 3.59 -1.84 -10.06
C SER A 58 2.31 -2.32 -10.74
N ILE A 59 1.95 -1.67 -11.84
CA ILE A 59 0.81 -2.03 -12.67
C ILE A 59 1.28 -3.05 -13.71
N VAL A 60 0.82 -4.29 -13.58
CA VAL A 60 1.16 -5.38 -14.51
C VAL A 60 -0.03 -5.62 -15.44
N SER A 61 0.20 -5.49 -16.75
CA SER A 61 -0.79 -5.88 -17.76
C SER A 61 -0.35 -7.18 -18.44
N ALA A 62 -1.29 -8.12 -18.58
CA ALA A 62 -1.02 -9.42 -19.18
C ALA A 62 -2.20 -9.86 -20.05
N THR A 63 -1.90 -10.52 -21.16
CA THR A 63 -2.91 -11.14 -22.01
C THR A 63 -2.93 -12.65 -21.78
N LYS A 64 -4.10 -13.26 -21.92
CA LYS A 64 -4.18 -14.72 -21.98
C LYS A 64 -3.38 -15.23 -23.19
N ARG A 65 -2.58 -16.29 -23.02
CA ARG A 65 -2.01 -17.03 -24.16
C ARG A 65 -3.13 -17.81 -24.84
N ASP A 66 -3.20 -17.67 -26.16
CA ASP A 66 -4.00 -18.55 -27.03
C ASP A 66 -3.41 -19.96 -27.06
#